data_AF-A0A8T3WUQ0-F1
#
_entry.id   AF-A0A8T3WUQ0-F1
#
_cell.length_a   1.000
_cell.length_b   1.000
_cell.length_c   1.000
_cell.angle_alpha   90.00
_cell.angle_beta   90.00
_cell.angle_gamma   90.00
#
_symmetry.space_group_name_H-M   'P 1'
#
loop_
_entity.id
_entity.type
_entity.pdbx_description
1 polymer ?
#
loop_
_entity_poly.entity_id
_entity_poly.type
_entity_poly.pdbx_seq_one_letter_code
_entity_poly.pdbx_strand_id
1 'polypeptide(L)'
;MNVCELCGSNKVVKKGMRHNASGSKQKFFCHACGKWYVHDDGFKRMRIKPEHIVRALHEYGDGASLKKVREHLKQHDDVEVTRWAIRKWIVKYSGLLKKTSRNSALQRLRGVSTSMKNTPKLKATGNTG
;
A
#
# COMPACT_ATOMS: atom_id res chain seq x y z
N MET A 1 4.11 14.86 -22.89
CA MET A 1 2.88 15.63 -23.21
C MET A 1 1.80 15.24 -22.19
N ASN A 2 1.18 16.20 -21.50
CA ASN A 2 0.08 15.89 -20.58
C ASN A 2 -1.22 15.87 -21.38
N VAL A 3 -1.89 14.72 -21.41
CA VAL A 3 -3.18 14.52 -22.08
C VAL A 3 -4.29 14.59 -21.05
N CYS A 4 -5.40 15.26 -21.37
CA CYS A 4 -6.54 15.36 -20.48
C CYS A 4 -7.23 14.00 -20.31
N GLU A 5 -7.28 13.49 -19.09
CA GLU A 5 -7.98 12.23 -18.76
C GLU A 5 -9.49 12.26 -19.03
N LEU A 6 -10.07 13.45 -19.19
CA LEU A 6 -11.52 13.63 -19.35
C LEU A 6 -11.95 13.80 -20.81
N CYS A 7 -11.07 14.28 -21.69
CA CYS A 7 -11.43 14.55 -23.10
C CYS A 7 -10.33 14.22 -24.12
N GLY A 8 -9.17 13.72 -23.70
CA GLY A 8 -8.08 13.33 -24.61
C GLY A 8 -7.30 14.47 -25.25
N SER A 9 -7.63 15.74 -24.96
CA SER A 9 -6.91 16.88 -25.53
C SER A 9 -5.52 17.06 -24.92
N ASN A 10 -4.58 17.58 -25.71
CA ASN A 10 -3.24 18.01 -25.28
C ASN A 10 -3.19 19.44 -24.73
N LYS A 11 -4.32 20.17 -24.72
CA LYS A 11 -4.42 21.55 -24.22
C LYS A 11 -4.51 21.60 -22.69
N VAL A 12 -3.53 21.00 -22.01
CA VAL A 12 -3.48 20.87 -20.54
C VAL A 12 -2.36 21.73 -19.95
N VAL A 13 -2.70 22.51 -18.93
CA VAL A 13 -1.74 23.31 -18.15
C VAL A 13 -1.71 22.89 -16.69
N LYS A 14 -0.52 22.97 -16.08
CA LYS A 14 -0.35 22.86 -14.63
C LYS A 14 -0.81 24.16 -14.00
N LYS A 15 -1.74 24.11 -13.05
CA LYS A 15 -2.32 25.31 -12.43
C LYS A 15 -2.55 25.10 -10.94
N GLY A 16 -1.50 25.40 -10.17
CA GLY A 16 -1.48 25.33 -8.70
C GLY A 16 -1.38 23.91 -8.13
N MET A 17 -1.38 23.83 -6.80
CA MET A 17 -1.29 22.58 -6.04
C MET A 17 -2.55 22.39 -5.21
N ARG A 18 -2.99 21.13 -5.07
CA ARG A 18 -4.00 20.73 -4.08
C ARG A 18 -3.26 20.24 -2.85
N HIS A 19 -3.53 20.84 -1.70
CA HIS A 19 -2.98 20.41 -0.41
C HIS A 19 -4.03 19.60 0.37
N ASN A 20 -3.64 18.45 0.91
CA ASN A 20 -4.43 17.67 1.86
C ASN A 20 -3.52 17.00 2.90
N ALA A 21 -4.11 16.33 3.89
CA ALA A 21 -3.35 15.62 4.93
C ALA A 21 -2.44 14.50 4.37
N SER A 22 -2.79 13.91 3.22
CA SER A 22 -1.95 12.90 2.57
C SER A 22 -0.83 13.47 1.70
N GLY A 23 -0.78 14.80 1.50
CA GLY A 23 0.27 15.49 0.78
C GLY A 23 -0.21 16.57 -0.19
N SER A 24 0.70 16.99 -1.06
CA SER A 24 0.41 18.00 -2.08
C SER A 24 0.41 17.35 -3.45
N LYS A 25 -0.63 17.60 -4.26
CA LYS A 25 -0.73 17.05 -5.63
C LYS A 25 -0.88 18.15 -6.65
N GLN A 26 -0.25 17.97 -7.81
CA GLN A 26 -0.37 18.90 -8.93
C GLN A 26 -1.81 18.96 -9.44
N LYS A 27 -2.37 20.17 -9.51
CA LYS A 27 -3.67 20.42 -10.14
C LYS A 27 -3.45 20.81 -11.60
N PHE A 28 -4.28 20.26 -12.47
CA PHE A 28 -4.26 20.50 -13.91
C PHE A 28 -5.57 21.12 -14.35
N PHE A 29 -5.49 21.96 -15.38
CA PHE A 29 -6.63 22.55 -16.06
C PHE A 29 -6.54 22.24 -17.55
N CYS A 30 -7.66 21.80 -18.14
CA CYS A 30 -7.76 21.56 -19.57
C CYS A 30 -8.49 22.72 -20.25
N HIS A 31 -7.84 23.41 -21.19
CA HIS A 31 -8.45 24.49 -21.96
C HIS A 31 -9.45 24.01 -23.02
N ALA A 32 -9.40 22.73 -23.41
CA ALA A 32 -10.35 22.19 -24.39
C ALA A 32 -11.72 21.86 -23.77
N CYS A 33 -11.76 21.33 -22.54
CA CYS A 33 -13.03 20.97 -21.88
C CYS A 33 -13.36 21.84 -20.66
N GLY A 34 -12.49 22.77 -20.28
CA GLY A 34 -12.71 23.70 -19.16
C GLY A 34 -12.68 23.03 -17.77
N LYS A 35 -12.24 21.77 -17.67
CA LYS A 35 -12.29 21.01 -16.42
C LYS A 35 -10.96 21.02 -15.67
N TRP A 36 -11.06 20.97 -14.35
CA TRP A 36 -9.96 20.78 -13.43
C TRP A 36 -9.84 19.32 -13.02
N TYR A 37 -8.62 18.82 -12.93
CA TYR A 37 -8.37 17.47 -12.43
C TYR A 37 -7.00 17.35 -11.77
N VAL A 38 -6.81 16.25 -11.05
CA VAL A 38 -5.54 15.83 -10.45
C VAL A 38 -5.33 14.41 -10.92
N HIS A 39 -4.12 14.09 -11.37
CA HIS A 39 -3.79 12.77 -11.88
C HIS A 39 -4.07 11.69 -10.82
N ASP A 40 -4.64 10.57 -11.23
CA ASP A 40 -4.87 9.43 -10.33
C ASP A 40 -3.58 8.62 -10.17
N ASP A 41 -2.97 8.74 -9.00
CA ASP A 41 -1.79 7.97 -8.59
C ASP A 41 -2.16 6.61 -7.97
N GLY A 42 -3.42 6.17 -8.08
CA GLY A 42 -3.93 4.94 -7.47
C GLY A 42 -4.40 5.12 -6.02
N PHE A 43 -4.12 6.27 -5.41
CA PHE A 43 -4.53 6.60 -4.03
C PHE A 43 -5.59 7.69 -4.00
N LYS A 44 -6.37 7.83 -5.08
CA LYS A 44 -7.49 8.76 -5.14
C LYS A 44 -8.50 8.51 -4.01
N ARG A 45 -8.94 9.60 -3.41
CA ARG A 45 -9.87 9.68 -2.26
C ARG A 45 -9.35 9.00 -0.98
N MET A 46 -8.04 8.84 -0.81
CA MET A 46 -7.44 8.41 0.46
C MET A 46 -6.96 9.58 1.31
N ARG A 47 -7.33 9.56 2.60
CA ARG A 47 -6.88 10.54 3.61
C ARG A 47 -5.53 10.16 4.20
N ILE A 48 -5.28 8.87 4.37
CA ILE A 48 -4.00 8.33 4.82
C ILE A 48 -3.00 8.39 3.67
N LYS A 49 -1.73 8.67 4.01
CA LYS A 49 -0.64 8.69 3.03
C LYS A 49 -0.52 7.32 2.33
N PRO A 50 -0.18 7.29 1.03
CA PRO A 50 0.00 6.05 0.28
C PRO A 50 0.92 5.04 0.96
N GLU A 51 2.01 5.52 1.57
CA GLU A 51 3.03 4.70 2.24
C GLU A 51 2.45 3.77 3.30
N HIS A 52 1.66 4.31 4.23
CA HIS A 52 1.03 3.52 5.30
C HIS A 52 0.00 2.53 4.75
N ILE A 53 -0.72 2.90 3.69
CA ILE A 53 -1.67 1.98 3.03
C ILE A 53 -0.92 0.81 2.40
N VAL A 54 0.17 1.09 1.67
CA VAL A 54 1.00 0.04 1.06
C VAL A 54 1.61 -0.87 2.11
N ARG A 55 2.14 -0.31 3.21
CA ARG A 55 2.67 -1.08 4.33
C ARG A 55 1.62 -2.02 4.93
N ALA A 56 0.41 -1.51 5.18
CA ALA A 56 -0.70 -2.31 5.69
C ALA A 56 -1.09 -3.47 4.76
N LEU A 57 -1.08 -3.23 3.45
CA LEU A 57 -1.34 -4.26 2.44
C LEU A 57 -0.23 -5.31 2.40
N HIS A 58 1.03 -4.89 2.54
CA HIS A 58 2.19 -5.78 2.56
C HIS A 58 2.13 -6.72 3.77
N GLU A 59 2.00 -6.18 4.98
CA GLU A 59 1.91 -6.98 6.21
C GLU A 59 0.74 -7.96 6.19
N TYR A 60 -0.43 -7.53 5.69
CA TYR A 60 -1.57 -8.43 5.51
C TYR A 60 -1.29 -9.52 4.48
N GLY A 61 -0.59 -9.19 3.39
CA GLY A 61 -0.13 -10.14 2.38
C GLY A 61 0.85 -11.18 2.92
N ASP A 62 1.67 -10.80 3.89
CA ASP A 62 2.58 -11.69 4.64
C ASP A 62 1.85 -12.55 5.69
N GLY A 63 0.53 -12.41 5.81
CA GLY A 63 -0.32 -13.21 6.69
C GLY A 63 -0.61 -12.57 8.05
N ALA A 64 -0.26 -11.29 8.27
CA ALA A 64 -0.60 -10.61 9.51
C ALA A 64 -2.13 -10.42 9.66
N SER A 65 -2.64 -10.56 10.88
CA SER A 65 -4.04 -10.27 11.18
C SER A 65 -4.30 -8.75 11.13
N LEU A 66 -5.54 -8.34 10.86
CA LEU A 66 -5.92 -6.91 10.87
C LEU A 66 -5.61 -6.19 12.19
N LYS A 67 -5.63 -6.92 13.31
CA LYS A 67 -5.26 -6.38 14.62
C LYS A 67 -3.76 -6.06 14.67
N LYS A 68 -2.92 -7.00 14.21
CA LYS A 68 -1.47 -6.85 14.16
C LYS A 68 -1.06 -5.69 13.24
N VAL A 69 -1.67 -5.60 12.04
CA VAL A 69 -1.41 -4.49 11.10
C VAL A 69 -1.75 -3.14 11.73
N ARG A 70 -2.90 -3.04 12.40
CA ARG A 70 -3.27 -1.81 13.11
C ARG A 70 -2.26 -1.44 14.19
N GLU A 71 -1.84 -2.41 14.99
CA GLU A 71 -0.87 -2.20 16.07
C GLU A 71 0.48 -1.75 15.51
N HIS A 72 0.93 -2.35 14.41
CA HIS A 72 2.16 -1.95 13.73
C HIS A 72 2.08 -0.51 13.20
N LEU A 73 0.99 -0.13 12.51
CA LEU A 73 0.78 1.26 12.04
C LEU A 73 0.75 2.27 13.19
N LYS A 74 0.16 1.91 14.33
CA LYS A 74 0.14 2.78 15.50
C LYS A 74 1.53 2.90 16.13
N GLN A 75 2.29 1.80 16.23
CA GLN A 75 3.58 1.77 16.91
C GLN A 75 4.71 2.41 16.09
N HIS A 76 4.74 2.18 14.78
CA HIS A 76 5.88 2.58 13.93
C HIS A 76 5.61 3.83 13.11
N ASP A 77 4.34 4.07 12.74
CA ASP A 77 3.98 5.17 11.86
C ASP A 77 3.16 6.27 12.59
N ASP A 78 2.81 6.07 13.87
CA ASP A 78 1.90 6.93 14.65
C ASP A 78 0.54 7.15 13.95
N VAL A 79 0.07 6.15 13.20
CA VAL A 79 -1.18 6.22 12.44
C VAL A 79 -2.26 5.41 13.14
N GLU A 80 -3.20 6.13 13.77
CA GLU A 80 -4.38 5.51 14.37
C GLU A 80 -5.47 5.23 13.33
N VAL A 81 -5.70 3.96 13.04
CA VAL A 81 -6.74 3.52 12.10
C VAL A 81 -7.59 2.38 12.65
N THR A 82 -8.83 2.29 12.20
CA THR A 82 -9.71 1.19 12.57
C THR A 82 -9.40 -0.04 11.74
N ARG A 83 -9.63 -1.25 12.30
CA ARG A 83 -9.52 -2.51 11.54
C ARG A 83 -10.40 -2.51 10.29
N TRP A 84 -11.53 -1.81 10.33
CA TRP A 84 -12.44 -1.67 9.20
C TRP A 84 -11.88 -0.82 8.07
N ALA A 85 -11.13 0.24 8.39
CA ALA A 85 -10.41 1.03 7.38
C ALA A 85 -9.37 0.17 6.65
N ILE A 86 -8.59 -0.62 7.40
CA ILE A 86 -7.60 -1.57 6.83
C ILE A 86 -8.31 -2.59 5.92
N ARG A 87 -9.42 -3.18 6.37
CA ARG A 87 -10.22 -4.11 5.54
C ARG A 87 -10.70 -3.45 4.24
N LYS A 88 -11.14 -2.20 4.28
CA LYS A 88 -11.53 -1.45 3.07
C LYS A 88 -10.38 -1.28 2.10
N TRP A 89 -9.17 -0.99 2.59
CA TRP A 89 -7.99 -0.90 1.73
C TRP A 89 -7.68 -2.24 1.08
N ILE A 90 -7.69 -3.33 1.85
CA ILE A 90 -7.47 -4.67 1.33
C ILE A 90 -8.48 -4.98 0.23
N VAL A 91 -9.78 -4.76 0.45
CA VAL A 91 -10.80 -5.00 -0.58
C VAL A 91 -10.54 -4.14 -1.81
N LYS A 92 -10.32 -2.83 -1.65
CA LYS A 92 -10.09 -1.89 -2.75
C LYS A 92 -8.87 -2.28 -3.60
N TYR A 93 -7.78 -2.71 -2.96
CA TYR A 93 -6.50 -2.97 -3.62
C TYR A 93 -6.25 -4.45 -3.95
N SER A 94 -7.05 -5.38 -3.41
CA SER A 94 -6.95 -6.82 -3.70
C SER A 94 -7.10 -7.14 -5.19
N GLY A 95 -7.96 -6.41 -5.90
CA GLY A 95 -8.12 -6.55 -7.35
C GLY A 95 -6.87 -6.15 -8.13
N LEU A 96 -6.14 -5.12 -7.67
CA LEU A 96 -4.85 -4.72 -8.27
C LEU A 96 -3.78 -5.77 -7.98
N LEU A 97 -3.70 -6.27 -6.73
CA LEU A 97 -2.71 -7.27 -6.33
C LEU A 97 -2.87 -8.61 -7.07
N LYS A 98 -4.11 -9.05 -7.33
CA LYS A 98 -4.40 -10.23 -8.16
C LYS A 98 -3.96 -10.08 -9.61
N LYS A 99 -3.93 -8.85 -10.14
CA LYS A 99 -3.41 -8.57 -11.48
C LYS A 99 -1.89 -8.64 -11.50
N THR A 100 -1.22 -8.13 -10.47
CA THR A 100 0.24 -8.14 -10.36
C THR A 100 0.81 -9.53 -10.04
N SER A 101 0.13 -10.37 -9.24
CA SER A 101 0.55 -11.76 -8.96
C SER A 101 0.56 -12.68 -10.19
N ARG A 102 -0.12 -12.29 -11.28
CA ARG A 102 -0.01 -12.96 -12.59
C ARG A 102 1.25 -12.54 -13.37
N ASN A 103 1.93 -11.46 -12.96
CA ASN A 103 3.24 -11.09 -13.48
C ASN A 103 4.31 -11.82 -12.67
N SER A 104 4.86 -12.87 -13.28
CA SER A 104 5.80 -13.87 -12.74
C SER A 104 7.10 -13.34 -12.12
N ALA A 105 7.37 -12.04 -12.13
CA ALA A 105 8.59 -11.45 -11.55
C ALA A 105 8.60 -11.43 -10.00
N LEU A 106 7.44 -11.40 -9.33
CA LEU A 106 7.36 -11.35 -7.86
C LEU A 106 7.31 -12.72 -7.17
N GLN A 107 7.21 -13.83 -7.93
CA GLN A 107 7.23 -15.17 -7.32
C GLN A 107 8.60 -15.57 -6.77
N ARG A 108 9.69 -14.92 -7.21
CA ARG A 108 11.06 -15.25 -6.77
C ARG A 108 11.42 -14.74 -5.38
N LEU A 109 10.66 -13.80 -4.80
CA LEU A 109 10.96 -13.21 -3.48
C LEU A 109 10.26 -13.90 -2.30
N ARG A 110 9.36 -14.88 -2.55
CA ARG A 110 8.63 -15.62 -1.50
C ARG A 110 9.32 -16.93 -1.06
N GLY A 111 10.63 -17.05 -1.29
CA GLY A 111 11.40 -18.28 -1.03
C GLY A 111 12.12 -18.34 0.32
N VAL A 112 11.96 -17.36 1.22
CA VAL A 112 12.67 -17.34 2.51
C VAL A 112 11.72 -16.94 3.64
N SER A 113 11.00 -17.91 4.20
CA SER A 113 10.74 -18.03 5.65
C SER A 113 9.66 -19.08 5.94
N THR A 114 9.99 -20.37 5.85
CA THR A 114 9.26 -21.40 6.61
C THR A 114 10.22 -22.50 7.03
N SER A 115 11.03 -22.23 8.07
CA SER A 115 11.53 -23.30 8.94
C SER A 115 11.95 -22.72 10.29
N MET A 116 10.98 -22.57 11.20
CA MET A 116 11.20 -22.64 12.64
C MET A 116 10.00 -23.36 13.25
N LYS A 117 9.90 -24.67 12.98
CA LYS A 117 9.12 -25.60 13.79
C LYS A 117 10.02 -26.79 14.13
N ASN A 118 10.16 -27.01 15.43
CA ASN A 118 10.75 -28.16 16.11
C ASN A 118 12.26 -28.10 16.38
N THR A 119 12.63 -27.47 17.50
CA THR A 119 13.86 -27.81 18.22
C THR A 119 13.50 -28.84 19.31
N PRO A 120 14.03 -30.07 19.26
CA PRO A 120 13.84 -31.05 20.34
C PRO A 120 14.57 -30.59 21.61
N LYS A 121 13.94 -30.76 22.78
CA LYS A 121 14.61 -30.58 24.08
C LYS A 121 15.75 -31.61 24.20
N LEU A 122 16.99 -31.15 24.13
CA LEU A 122 18.16 -31.97 24.45
C LEU A 122 18.20 -32.20 25.97
N LYS A 123 18.16 -33.47 26.35
CA LYS A 123 18.34 -33.94 27.73
C LYS A 123 19.78 -33.65 28.17
N ALA A 124 19.94 -33.08 29.35
CA ALA A 124 21.22 -33.00 30.02
C ALA A 124 21.65 -34.40 30.49
N THR A 125 22.79 -34.87 30.03
CA THR A 125 23.56 -35.94 30.66
C THR A 125 24.99 -35.46 30.79
N GLY A 126 25.33 -34.97 31.98
CA GLY A 126 26.71 -34.69 32.38
C GLY A 126 27.32 -35.91 33.06
N ASN A 127 28.56 -36.21 32.67
CA ASN A 127 29.66 -36.84 33.42
C ASN A 127 30.73 -37.20 32.38
N THR A 128 32.04 -37.18 32.63
CA THR A 128 32.91 -37.06 33.82
C THR A 128 34.30 -36.74 33.23
N GLY A 129 35.24 -36.09 33.93
CA GLY A 129 35.95 -36.69 35.04
C GLY A 129 36.87 -37.78 34.50
#